data_AF-A0AA88UDK0-F1
#
_entry.id   AF-A0AA88UDK0-F1
#
_cell.length_a   1.000
_cell.length_b   1.000
_cell.length_c   1.000
_cell.angle_alpha   90.00
_cell.angle_beta   90.00
_cell.angle_gamma   90.00
#
_symmetry.space_group_name_H-M   'P 1'
#
loop_
_entity.id
_entity.type
_entity.pdbx_description
1 polymer ?
#
loop_
_entity_poly.entity_id
_entity_poly.type
_entity_poly.pdbx_seq_one_letter_code
_entity_poly.pdbx_strand_id
1 'polypeptide(L)' 'MVTTVSVNAFPCVTPTNASCEGPNVTRLAASMNNISFANPDIAILQAYYKHIKVVFGTNFPSYPPVTDPLRLG' A
#
# COMPACT_ATOMS: atom_id res chain seq x y z
N MET A 1 14.13 -2.92 -14.03
CA MET A 1 12.98 -2.56 -13.18
C MET A 1 11.83 -3.47 -13.58
N VAL A 2 11.30 -4.21 -12.61
CA VAL A 2 10.10 -5.05 -12.79
C VAL A 2 9.17 -4.72 -11.65
N THR A 3 7.89 -4.58 -11.95
CA THR A 3 6.89 -4.17 -10.98
C THR A 3 5.75 -5.17 -10.98
N THR A 4 5.29 -5.58 -9.81
CA THR A 4 4.05 -6.35 -9.66
C THR A 4 2.92 -5.43 -9.23
N VAL A 5 1.71 -5.71 -9.71
CA VAL A 5 0.47 -5.10 -9.25
C VAL A 5 -0.43 -6.23 -8.76
N SER A 6 -1.09 -6.05 -7.63
CA SER A 6 -2.00 -7.05 -7.08
C SER A 6 -3.27 -6.42 -6.52
N VAL A 7 -4.33 -7.23 -6.46
CA VAL A 7 -5.56 -6.92 -5.72
C VAL A 7 -5.44 -7.57 -4.35
N ASN A 8 -5.74 -6.79 -3.31
CA ASN A 8 -5.66 -7.18 -1.91
C ASN A 8 -7.04 -7.03 -1.26
N ALA A 9 -7.21 -7.66 -0.09
CA ALA A 9 -8.39 -7.52 0.75
C ALA A 9 -7.95 -7.15 2.18
N PHE A 10 -8.44 -6.04 2.71
CA PHE A 10 -8.19 -5.63 4.08
C PHE A 10 -9.43 -5.87 4.96
N PRO A 11 -9.23 -6.09 6.28
CA PRO A 11 -10.34 -6.13 7.22
C PRO A 11 -11.21 -4.88 7.11
N CYS A 12 -12.52 -5.09 7.02
CA CYS A 12 -13.51 -4.02 7.09
C CYS A 12 -13.77 -3.70 8.57
N VAL A 13 -13.11 -2.68 9.11
CA VAL A 13 -13.33 -2.23 10.49
C VAL A 13 -14.17 -0.96 10.43
N THR A 14 -15.49 -1.10 10.46
CA THR A 14 -16.42 0.04 10.38
C THR A 14 -17.09 0.29 11.73
N PRO A 15 -16.93 1.47 12.35
CA PRO A 15 -17.64 1.82 13.57
C PRO A 15 -19.14 2.13 13.35
N THR A 16 -19.58 2.32 12.10
CA THR A 16 -20.91 2.84 11.75
C THR A 16 -21.59 1.98 10.69
N ASN A 17 -22.00 0.74 11.00
CA ASN A 17 -22.91 -0.12 10.19
C ASN A 17 -22.69 -0.16 8.66
N ALA A 18 -21.51 0.21 8.17
CA ALA A 18 -21.21 0.33 6.75
C ALA A 18 -20.73 -1.03 6.27
N SER A 19 -21.46 -1.62 5.32
CA SER A 19 -21.10 -2.92 4.78
C SER A 19 -20.01 -2.74 3.72
N CYS A 20 -18.89 -3.45 3.86
CA CYS A 20 -17.94 -3.59 2.76
C CYS A 20 -18.42 -4.66 1.78
N GLU A 21 -18.23 -4.42 0.49
CA GLU A 21 -18.72 -5.31 -0.58
C GLU A 21 -17.67 -6.31 -1.09
N GLY A 22 -16.46 -6.31 -0.51
CA GLY A 22 -15.44 -7.28 -0.89
C GLY A 22 -15.74 -8.68 -0.38
N PRO A 23 -15.06 -9.71 -0.94
CA PRO A 23 -15.19 -11.09 -0.48
C PRO A 23 -14.98 -11.20 1.03
N ASN A 24 -15.76 -12.03 1.72
CA ASN A 24 -15.68 -12.17 3.18
C ASN A 24 -15.86 -10.84 3.94
N VAL A 25 -16.67 -9.90 3.42
CA VAL A 25 -16.96 -8.60 4.04
C VAL A 25 -15.65 -7.80 4.27
N THR A 26 -14.83 -7.74 3.23
CA THR A 26 -13.55 -7.02 3.25
C THR A 26 -13.61 -5.75 2.42
N ARG A 27 -12.68 -4.81 2.66
CA ARG A 27 -12.44 -3.70 1.74
C ARG A 27 -11.38 -4.12 0.73
N LEU A 28 -11.68 -3.98 -0.56
CA LEU A 28 -10.69 -4.20 -1.62
C LEU A 28 -9.60 -3.13 -1.54
N ALA A 29 -8.38 -3.54 -1.85
CA ALA A 29 -7.22 -2.67 -1.97
C ALA A 29 -6.36 -3.12 -3.14
N ALA A 30 -5.35 -2.32 -3.47
CA ALA A 30 -4.35 -2.69 -4.44
C ALA A 30 -2.97 -2.38 -3.88
N SER A 31 -1.96 -3.08 -4.39
CA SER A 31 -0.57 -2.82 -4.03
C SER A 31 0.34 -2.93 -5.24
N MET A 32 1.48 -2.26 -5.12
CA MET A 32 2.58 -2.34 -6.07
C MET A 32 3.83 -2.79 -5.31
N ASN A 33 4.48 -3.87 -5.75
CA ASN A 33 5.62 -4.46 -5.03
C ASN A 33 5.31 -4.72 -3.53
N ASN A 34 4.09 -5.17 -3.23
CA ASN A 34 3.57 -5.41 -1.88
C ASN A 34 3.45 -4.13 -0.99
N ILE A 35 3.33 -2.96 -1.61
CA ILE A 35 3.08 -1.68 -0.93
C ILE A 35 1.74 -1.11 -1.43
N SER A 36 0.76 -1.00 -0.54
CA SER A 36 -0.49 -0.27 -0.81
C SER A 36 -0.29 1.22 -0.52
N PHE A 37 -0.50 2.06 -1.53
CA PHE A 37 -0.36 3.50 -1.38
C PHE A 37 -1.51 4.07 -0.54
N ALA A 38 -1.16 4.78 0.53
CA ALA A 38 -2.10 5.55 1.33
C ALA A 38 -1.89 7.03 1.03
N ASN A 39 -2.96 7.73 0.67
CA ASN A 39 -2.89 9.16 0.40
C ASN A 39 -2.43 9.92 1.66
N PRO A 40 -1.38 10.75 1.57
CA PRO A 40 -1.00 11.64 2.65
C PRO A 40 -1.94 12.85 2.72
N ASP A 41 -2.03 13.47 3.90
CA ASP A 41 -2.80 14.71 4.12
C ASP A 41 -2.16 15.92 3.42
N ILE A 42 -0.83 15.89 3.24
CA ILE A 42 -0.06 16.92 2.54
C ILE A 42 0.32 16.38 1.17
N ALA A 43 0.04 17.14 0.12
CA ALA A 43 0.43 16.78 -1.24
C ALA A 43 1.94 16.51 -1.33
N ILE A 44 2.33 15.40 -1.96
CA ILE A 44 3.74 14.98 -2.10
C ILE A 44 4.58 16.11 -2.72
N LEU A 45 4.05 16.78 -3.75
CA LEU A 45 4.74 17.90 -4.39
C LEU A 45 5.01 19.06 -3.42
N GLN A 46 4.02 19.42 -2.60
CA GLN A 46 4.18 20.46 -1.58
C GLN A 46 5.23 20.05 -0.54
N ALA A 47 5.17 18.82 -0.05
CA ALA A 47 6.13 18.32 0.94
C ALA A 47 7.56 18.30 0.38
N TYR A 48 7.72 17.93 -0.89
CA TYR A 48 8.99 17.95 -1.61
C TYR A 48 9.58 19.37 -1.69
N TYR A 49 8.81 20.34 -2.21
CA TYR A 49 9.28 21.72 -2.39
C TYR A 49 9.51 22.48 -1.08
N LYS A 50 8.72 22.20 -0.04
CA LYS A 50 8.84 22.85 1.27
C LYS A 50 9.74 22.06 2.25
N HIS A 51 10.37 20.98 1.78
CA HIS A 51 11.21 20.10 2.61
C HIS A 51 10.51 19.60 3.89
N ILE A 52 9.22 19.32 3.83
CA ILE A 52 8.43 18.78 4.95
C ILE A 52 8.78 17.30 5.12
N LYS A 53 9.31 16.93 6.29
CA LYS A 53 9.75 15.57 6.58
C LYS A 53 8.57 14.63 6.86
N VAL A 54 8.80 13.33 6.68
CA VAL A 54 7.89 12.22 7.09
C VAL A 54 6.57 12.12 6.28
N VAL A 55 6.35 12.95 5.25
CA VAL A 55 5.14 12.87 4.41
C VAL A 55 5.19 11.71 3.41
N PHE A 56 6.36 11.39 2.87
CA PHE A 56 6.57 10.32 1.90
C PHE A 56 7.95 9.68 2.09
N GLY A 57 8.07 8.41 1.71
CA GLY A 57 9.35 7.72 1.60
C GLY A 57 9.95 7.85 0.20
N THR A 58 11.28 7.83 0.10
CA THR A 58 12.01 7.90 -1.18
C THR A 58 12.54 6.55 -1.66
N ASN A 59 12.30 5.48 -0.89
CA ASN A 59 12.90 4.17 -1.09
C ASN A 59 11.89 3.15 -1.64
N PHE A 60 11.09 3.57 -2.62
CA PHE A 60 10.15 2.65 -3.28
C PHE A 60 10.94 1.58 -4.06
N PRO A 61 10.66 0.29 -3.88
CA PRO A 61 11.51 -0.76 -4.42
C PRO A 61 11.35 -0.90 -5.94
N SER A 62 12.47 -1.04 -6.65
CA SER A 62 12.48 -1.22 -8.13
C SER A 62 12.15 -2.65 -8.59
N TYR A 63 11.99 -3.57 -7.64
CA TYR A 63 11.62 -4.98 -7.83
C TYR A 63 10.64 -5.40 -6.73
N PRO A 64 9.70 -6.31 -7.00
CA PRO A 64 8.87 -6.89 -5.96
C PRO A 64 9.75 -7.61 -4.92
N PRO A 65 9.34 -7.63 -3.64
CA PRO A 65 10.01 -8.46 -2.65
C PRO A 65 9.97 -9.92 -3.11
N VAL A 66 11.13 -10.58 -3.10
CA VAL A 66 11.24 -11.98 -3.49
C VAL A 66 10.56 -12.81 -2.40
N THR A 67 9.43 -13.43 -2.71
CA THR A 67 8.97 -14.58 -1.93
C THR A 67 9.82 -15.77 -2.37
N ASP A 68 11.06 -15.85 -1.89
CA ASP A 68 11.91 -17.01 -2.14
C ASP A 68 11.53 -18.11 -1.14
N PRO A 69 10.89 -19.22 -1.57
CA PRO A 69 10.61 -20.34 -0.69
C PRO A 69 11.88 -21.07 -0.20
N LEU A 70 13.07 -20.76 -0.73
CA LEU A 70 14.32 -21.46 -0.41
C LEU A 70 15.20 -20.77 0.65
N ARG A 71 14.75 -19.67 1.28
CA ARG A 71 15.46 -19.04 2.42
C ARG A 71 14.90 -19.38 3.81
N LEU A 72 14.02 -20.37 3.88
CA LEU A 72 13.50 -20.95 5.13
C LEU A 72 14.10 -22.33 5.48
N GLY A 73 15.24 -22.69 4.86
CA GLY A 73 16.02 -23.87 5.21
C GLY A 73 17.00 -23.61 6.35
#